data_AF-A0A9Q5GUE3-F1
#
_entry.id   AF-A0A9Q5GUE3-F1
#
_cell.length_a   1.000
_cell.length_b   1.000
_cell.length_c   1.000
_cell.angle_alpha   90.00
_cell.angle_beta   90.00
_cell.angle_gamma   90.00
#
_symmetry.space_group_name_H-M   'P 1'
#
loop_
_entity.id
_entity.type
_entity.pdbx_description
1 polymer ?
#
loop_
_entity_poly.entity_id
_entity_poly.type
_entity_poly.pdbx_seq_one_letter_code
_entity_poly.pdbx_strand_id
1 'polypeptide(L)'
;MRTTLCEIQAIEQYLDNTLPVAEHLLFQARTLAAPELAEKVNAQEKVLQLVRWFSRKKKKEKLDQLFNQLMQEESFHHSINTIFT
;
A
#
# COMPACT_ATOMS: atom_id res chain seq x y z
N MET A 1 -14.22 -24.80 12.60
CA MET A 1 -12.91 -24.12 12.65
C MET A 1 -12.64 -23.50 11.28
N ARG A 2 -12.89 -22.21 11.09
CA ARG A 2 -12.30 -21.48 9.96
C ARG A 2 -10.80 -21.42 10.25
N THR A 3 -9.98 -21.95 9.35
CA THR A 3 -8.52 -21.96 9.51
C THR A 3 -8.02 -20.52 9.61
N THR A 4 -6.98 -20.28 10.42
CA THR A 4 -6.36 -18.96 10.63
C THR A 4 -5.98 -18.29 9.31
N LEU A 5 -5.58 -19.08 8.30
CA LEU A 5 -5.29 -18.62 6.94
C LEU A 5 -6.50 -17.97 6.23
N CYS A 6 -7.71 -18.52 6.40
CA CYS A 6 -8.92 -17.92 5.83
C CYS A 6 -9.28 -16.59 6.50
N GLU A 7 -8.94 -16.42 7.78
CA GLU A 7 -9.19 -15.17 8.49
C GLU A 7 -8.22 -14.07 8.06
N ILE A 8 -6.93 -14.40 7.88
CA ILE A 8 -5.93 -13.47 7.34
C ILE A 8 -6.36 -12.97 5.96
N GLN A 9 -6.70 -13.89 5.06
CA GLN A 9 -7.13 -13.52 3.70
C GLN A 9 -8.40 -12.65 3.70
N ALA A 10 -9.36 -12.93 4.58
CA ALA A 10 -10.57 -12.12 4.68
C ALA A 10 -10.29 -10.69 5.20
N ILE A 11 -9.36 -10.53 6.14
CA ILE A 11 -8.93 -9.22 6.62
C ILE A 11 -8.21 -8.46 5.49
N GLU A 12 -7.34 -9.12 4.73
CA GLU A 12 -6.65 -8.49 3.59
C GLU A 12 -7.66 -8.01 2.53
N GLN A 13 -8.63 -8.86 2.17
CA GLN A 13 -9.67 -8.49 1.20
C GLN A 13 -10.51 -7.30 1.68
N TYR A 14 -10.82 -7.25 2.98
CA TYR A 14 -11.49 -6.13 3.61
C TYR A 14 -10.63 -4.85 3.54
N LEU A 15 -9.37 -4.90 3.96
CA LEU A 15 -8.45 -3.75 3.97
C LEU A 15 -8.11 -3.23 2.56
N ASP A 16 -8.09 -4.10 1.55
CA ASP A 16 -7.85 -3.73 0.15
C ASP A 16 -9.15 -3.33 -0.59
N ASN A 17 -10.30 -3.30 0.09
CA ASN A 17 -11.61 -3.00 -0.50
C ASN A 17 -11.96 -3.89 -1.71
N THR A 18 -11.54 -5.17 -1.69
CA THR A 18 -11.81 -6.11 -2.79
C THR A 18 -13.08 -6.94 -2.56
N LEU A 19 -13.68 -6.84 -1.37
CA LEU A 19 -14.96 -7.47 -1.06
C LEU A 19 -16.15 -6.78 -1.75
N PRO A 20 -17.19 -7.53 -2.14
CA PRO A 20 -18.48 -6.95 -2.49
C PRO A 20 -19.03 -6.06 -1.36
N VAL A 21 -19.78 -5.01 -1.70
CA VAL A 21 -20.28 -4.01 -0.73
C VAL A 21 -21.01 -4.65 0.45
N ALA A 22 -21.89 -5.63 0.20
CA ALA A 22 -22.64 -6.32 1.25
C ALA A 22 -21.72 -7.10 2.21
N GLU A 23 -20.70 -7.78 1.67
CA GLU A 23 -19.72 -8.52 2.47
C GLU A 23 -18.82 -7.58 3.26
N HIS A 24 -18.45 -6.44 2.67
CA HIS A 24 -17.70 -5.40 3.35
C HIS A 24 -18.46 -4.85 4.58
N LEU A 25 -19.75 -4.54 4.42
CA LEU A 25 -20.60 -4.07 5.52
C LEU A 25 -20.77 -5.14 6.60
N LEU A 26 -20.95 -6.40 6.20
CA LEU A 26 -21.03 -7.52 7.14
C LEU A 26 -19.72 -7.68 7.91
N PHE A 27 -18.58 -7.57 7.23
CA PHE A 27 -17.26 -7.66 7.86
C PHE A 27 -17.06 -6.50 8.85
N GLN A 28 -17.43 -5.28 8.47
CA GLN A 28 -17.38 -4.11 9.35
C GLN A 28 -18.26 -4.29 10.60
N ALA A 29 -19.47 -4.85 10.47
CA ALA A 29 -20.30 -5.16 11.63
C ALA A 29 -19.62 -6.21 12.55
N ARG A 30 -18.92 -7.18 11.97
CA ARG A 30 -18.19 -8.21 12.73
C ARG A 30 -16.98 -7.63 13.47
N THR A 31 -16.26 -6.68 12.89
CA THR A 31 -15.13 -6.03 13.60
C THR A 31 -15.63 -5.21 14.78
N LEU A 32 -16.81 -4.60 14.70
CA LEU A 32 -17.43 -3.90 15.83
C LEU A 32 -17.92 -4.85 16.94
N ALA A 33 -18.39 -6.04 16.56
CA ALA A 33 -18.95 -7.02 17.50
C ALA A 33 -17.89 -7.96 18.12
N ALA A 34 -16.72 -8.12 17.50
CA ALA A 34 -15.68 -9.05 17.93
C ALA A 34 -14.33 -8.33 18.12
N PRO A 35 -13.96 -7.98 19.38
CA PRO A 35 -12.72 -7.25 19.69
C PRO A 35 -11.45 -7.94 19.17
N GLU A 36 -11.38 -9.27 19.27
CA GLU A 36 -10.22 -10.05 18.78
C GLU A 36 -10.03 -9.90 17.26
N LEU A 37 -11.12 -9.80 16.50
CA LEU A 37 -11.06 -9.57 15.06
C LEU A 37 -10.59 -8.14 14.78
N ALA A 38 -11.08 -7.15 15.54
CA ALA A 38 -10.64 -5.77 15.42
C ALA A 38 -9.15 -5.61 15.69
N GLU A 39 -8.61 -6.27 16.71
CA GLU A 39 -7.17 -6.26 16.99
C GLU A 39 -6.35 -6.84 15.83
N LYS A 40 -6.77 -7.96 15.26
CA LYS A 40 -6.12 -8.57 14.08
C LYS A 40 -6.16 -7.64 12.86
N VAL A 41 -7.31 -7.01 12.62
CA VAL A 41 -7.48 -6.03 11.53
C VAL A 41 -6.54 -4.85 11.71
N ASN A 42 -6.50 -4.27 12.92
CA ASN A 42 -5.61 -3.14 13.24
C ASN A 42 -4.14 -3.52 13.06
N ALA A 43 -3.73 -4.71 13.52
CA ALA A 43 -2.36 -5.18 13.36
C ALA A 43 -1.97 -5.33 11.88
N GLN A 44 -2.83 -5.96 11.07
CA GLN A 44 -2.58 -6.12 9.63
C GLN A 44 -2.59 -4.79 8.89
N GLU A 45 -3.49 -3.86 9.25
CA GLU A 45 -3.51 -2.52 8.68
C GLU A 45 -2.17 -1.81 8.91
N LYS A 46 -1.61 -1.90 10.12
CA LYS A 46 -0.29 -1.32 10.42
C LYS A 46 0.83 -1.95 9.60
N VAL A 47 0.83 -3.26 9.45
CA VAL A 47 1.80 -3.96 8.60
C VAL A 47 1.68 -3.49 7.15
N LEU A 48 0.48 -3.43 6.59
CA LEU A 48 0.24 -2.95 5.22
C LEU A 48 0.67 -1.49 5.04
N GLN A 49 0.39 -0.62 6.02
CA GLN A 49 0.84 0.78 6.01
C GLN A 49 2.38 0.87 5.93
N LEU A 50 3.10 0.09 6.75
CA LEU A 50 4.56 0.04 6.73
C LEU A 50 5.10 -0.48 5.39
N VAL A 51 4.57 -1.62 4.91
CA VAL A 51 4.99 -2.21 3.63
C VAL A 51 4.79 -1.22 2.48
N ARG A 52 3.63 -0.55 2.42
CA ARG A 52 3.32 0.47 1.40
C ARG A 52 4.27 1.67 1.52
N TRP A 53 4.57 2.13 2.74
CA TRP A 53 5.49 3.24 2.97
C TRP A 53 6.91 2.92 2.50
N PHE A 54 7.48 1.80 2.94
CA PHE A 54 8.81 1.37 2.52
C PHE A 54 8.89 1.11 1.01
N SER A 55 7.85 0.53 0.42
CA SER A 55 7.78 0.33 -1.02
C SER A 55 7.81 1.64 -1.80
N ARG A 56 7.07 2.67 -1.33
CA ARG A 56 7.09 4.01 -1.92
C ARG A 56 8.45 4.67 -1.76
N LYS A 57 9.07 4.55 -0.58
CA LYS A 57 10.41 5.08 -0.31
C LYS A 57 11.45 4.49 -1.27
N LYS A 58 11.46 3.17 -1.44
CA LYS A 58 12.37 2.48 -2.36
C LYS A 58 12.15 2.88 -3.82
N LYS A 59 10.89 3.05 -4.25
CA LYS A 59 10.56 3.55 -5.59
C LYS A 59 11.07 4.98 -5.80
N LYS A 60 10.92 5.84 -4.79
CA LYS A 60 11.44 7.21 -4.84
C LYS A 60 12.96 7.23 -4.95
N GLU A 61 13.67 6.46 -4.11
CA GLU A 61 15.13 6.36 -4.17
C GLU A 61 15.61 5.91 -5.57
N LYS A 62 14.91 4.96 -6.19
CA LYS A 62 15.22 4.50 -7.55
C LYS A 62 14.98 5.61 -8.59
N LEU A 63 13.91 6.39 -8.45
CA LEU A 63 13.64 7.53 -9.33
C LEU A 63 14.70 8.62 -9.18
N ASP A 64 15.08 8.95 -7.94
CA ASP A 64 16.10 9.96 -7.66
C ASP A 64 17.46 9.54 -8.26
N GLN A 65 17.82 8.26 -8.14
CA GLN A 65 19.03 7.71 -8.77
C GLN A 65 18.99 7.82 -10.30
N LEU A 66 17.88 7.42 -10.92
CA LEU A 66 17.71 7.48 -12.37
C LEU A 66 17.73 8.93 -12.88
N PHE A 67 17.07 9.85 -12.17
CA PHE A 67 17.10 11.27 -12.49
C PHE A 67 18.53 11.83 -12.42
N ASN A 68 19.27 11.52 -11.35
CA ASN A 68 20.66 11.96 -11.20
C ASN A 68 21.58 11.41 -12.31
N GLN A 69 21.35 10.16 -12.75
CA GLN A 69 22.07 9.58 -13.88
C GLN A 69 21.75 10.32 -15.20
N LEU A 70 20.46 10.54 -15.48
CA LEU A 70 20.05 11.25 -16.70
C LEU A 70 20.55 12.70 -16.73
N MET A 71 20.62 13.37 -15.59
CA MET A 71 21.17 14.74 -15.51
C MET A 71 22.68 14.83 -15.81
N GLN A 72 23.41 13.72 -15.77
CA GLN A 72 24.81 13.67 -16.25
C GLN A 72 24.90 13.60 -17.77
N GLU A 73 23.81 13.24 -18.47
CA GLU A 73 23.74 13.26 -19.92
C GLU A 73 23.42 14.68 -20.41
N GLU A 74 24.37 15.28 -21.12
CA GLU A 74 24.30 16.68 -21.55
C GLU A 74 23.08 16.99 -22.42
N SER A 75 22.69 16.03 -23.28
CA SER A 75 21.49 16.13 -24.14
C SER A 75 20.20 16.17 -23.33
N PHE A 76 20.06 15.31 -22.32
CA PHE A 76 18.89 15.27 -21.44
C PHE A 76 18.85 16.51 -20.54
N HIS A 77 19.97 16.89 -19.94
CA HIS A 77 20.10 18.09 -19.12
C HIS A 77 19.71 19.36 -19.88
N HIS A 78 20.20 19.53 -21.11
CA HIS A 78 19.84 20.66 -21.97
C HIS A 78 18.34 20.64 -22.32
N SER A 79 17.81 19.48 -22.70
CA SER A 79 16.40 19.32 -23.07
C SER A 79 15.45 19.67 -21.91
N ILE A 80 15.75 19.21 -20.69
CA ILE A 80 14.93 19.53 -19.51
C ILE A 80 14.98 21.00 -19.16
N ASN A 81 16.16 21.63 -19.16
CA ASN A 81 16.29 23.04 -18.79
C ASN A 81 15.52 23.95 -19.75
N THR A 82 15.45 23.57 -21.03
CA THR A 82 14.71 24.31 -22.06
C THR A 82 13.19 24.32 -21.81
N ILE A 83 12.65 23.36 -21.03
CA ILE A 83 11.21 23.32 -20.69
C ILE A 83 10.87 24.40 -19.64
N PHE A 84 11.83 24.77 -18.79
CA PHE A 84 11.61 25.69 -17.67
C PHE A 84 12.17 27.10 -17.90
N THR A 85 12.75 27.36 -19.08
CA THR A 85 13.19 28.68 -19.58
C THR A 85 12.28 29.16 -20.69
#